data_AF-A0A183LJS2-F1
#
_entry.id   AF-A0A183LJS2-F1
#
_cell.length_a   1.000
_cell.length_b   1.000
_cell.length_c   1.000
_cell.angle_alpha   90.00
_cell.angle_beta   90.00
_cell.angle_gamma   90.00
#
_symmetry.space_group_name_H-M   'P 1'
#
loop_
_entity.id
_entity.type
_entity.pdbx_description
1 polymer ?
#
loop_
_entity_poly.entity_id
_entity_poly.type
_entity_poly.pdbx_seq_one_letter_code
_entity_poly.pdbx_strand_id
1 'polypeptide(L)'
;MKTSTSEWKHGIQWTSRMQLDDLDFADDLALLSQTQQQMQEKTNSVAAASAVIGLNIHKEKSKVLRYNTACTNPITIDGEDLEDVKTFTYLGSIIDEHGESDANVKARISKVRAAYLQLRNIWNSKQLSTNTKVRIFNTNVKTVLLYGAETWRTTKAIIQKMQMFINSCLCKVLQIRWPDTISNNVLWERTNQIPAEEEIRKMRWKWIGHTLRKAPNCVTRQALTWNSQG
;
A
#
# COMPACT_ATOMS: atom_id res chain seq x y z
N MET A 1 -14.49 -2.45 -21.24
CA MET A 1 -13.37 -1.65 -20.72
C MET A 1 -12.02 -2.02 -21.32
N LYS A 2 -11.64 -3.30 -21.45
CA LYS A 2 -10.33 -3.70 -22.07
C LYS A 2 -10.07 -3.18 -23.50
N THR A 3 -11.10 -2.74 -24.22
CA THR A 3 -11.00 -2.20 -25.59
C THR A 3 -10.96 -0.68 -25.65
N SER A 4 -11.22 0.05 -24.56
CA SER A 4 -11.23 1.53 -24.58
C SER A 4 -9.83 2.16 -24.52
N THR A 5 -8.80 1.35 -24.26
CA THR A 5 -7.39 1.74 -24.22
C THR A 5 -6.55 1.14 -25.36
N SER A 6 -7.11 0.26 -26.20
CA SER A 6 -6.32 -0.60 -27.10
C SER A 6 -5.90 0.03 -28.43
N GLU A 7 -6.50 1.14 -28.86
CA GLU A 7 -6.21 1.74 -30.18
C GLU A 7 -5.04 2.73 -30.16
N TRP A 8 -4.62 3.20 -28.98
CA TRP A 8 -3.65 4.29 -28.87
C TRP A 8 -2.54 4.01 -27.86
N LYS A 9 -1.31 4.41 -28.21
CA LYS A 9 -0.11 4.20 -27.40
C LYS A 9 -0.01 5.19 -26.23
N HIS A 10 -1.01 5.23 -25.36
CA HIS A 10 -1.16 6.23 -24.30
C HIS A 10 -0.80 5.74 -22.88
N GLY A 11 -0.32 4.51 -22.75
CA GLY A 11 0.14 3.92 -21.49
C GLY A 11 1.62 4.13 -21.23
N ILE A 12 2.07 3.78 -20.02
CA ILE A 12 3.49 3.83 -19.67
C ILE A 12 4.19 2.66 -20.39
N GLN A 13 5.34 2.92 -21.02
CA GLN A 13 6.07 1.91 -21.76
C GLN A 13 6.51 0.73 -20.85
N TRP A 14 5.89 -0.43 -21.04
CA TRP A 14 6.14 -1.65 -20.28
C TRP A 14 7.26 -2.50 -20.89
N THR A 15 7.26 -2.64 -22.22
CA THR A 15 8.37 -3.19 -23.00
C THR A 15 8.53 -2.37 -24.28
N SER A 16 9.50 -2.70 -25.14
CA SER A 16 9.60 -2.09 -26.48
C SER A 16 8.33 -2.28 -27.32
N ARG A 17 7.44 -3.22 -26.97
CA ARG A 17 6.22 -3.55 -27.71
C ARG A 17 4.93 -3.46 -26.91
N MET A 18 4.99 -3.23 -25.61
CA MET A 18 3.81 -3.24 -24.72
C MET A 18 3.77 -1.96 -23.88
N GLN A 19 2.56 -1.54 -23.53
CA GLN A 19 2.31 -0.47 -22.59
C GLN A 19 1.47 -0.98 -21.42
N LEU A 20 1.62 -0.30 -20.28
CA LEU A 20 0.79 -0.46 -19.11
C LEU A 20 -0.19 0.71 -19.09
N ASP A 21 -1.45 0.42 -19.42
CA ASP A 21 -2.47 1.45 -19.60
C ASP A 21 -3.27 1.74 -18.34
N ASP A 22 -3.51 0.70 -17.54
CA ASP A 22 -4.35 0.75 -16.37
C ASP A 22 -4.04 -0.36 -15.36
N LEU A 23 -4.53 -0.16 -14.13
CA LEU A 23 -4.61 -1.15 -13.07
C LEU A 23 -6.06 -1.20 -12.58
N ASP A 24 -6.70 -2.36 -12.69
CA ASP A 24 -8.11 -2.55 -12.33
C ASP A 24 -8.27 -3.54 -11.16
N PHE A 25 -9.16 -3.20 -10.23
CA PHE A 25 -9.62 -4.11 -9.18
C PHE A 25 -11.08 -3.81 -8.83
N ALA A 26 -11.98 -4.72 -9.21
CA ALA A 26 -13.43 -4.51 -9.09
C ALA A 26 -13.87 -3.19 -9.77
N ASP A 27 -14.37 -2.23 -9.01
CA ASP A 27 -14.77 -0.89 -9.48
C ASP A 27 -13.63 0.15 -9.43
N ASP A 28 -12.52 -0.15 -8.76
CA ASP A 28 -11.36 0.74 -8.67
C ASP A 28 -10.47 0.61 -9.92
N LEU A 29 -10.44 1.67 -10.74
CA LEU A 29 -9.58 1.78 -11.92
C LEU A 29 -8.55 2.89 -11.75
N ALA A 30 -7.27 2.56 -11.96
CA ALA A 30 -6.19 3.54 -12.03
C ALA A 30 -5.67 3.63 -13.47
N LEU A 31 -5.84 4.78 -14.11
CA LEU A 31 -5.35 5.05 -15.47
C LEU A 31 -3.93 5.62 -15.40
N LEU A 32 -3.03 5.08 -16.21
CA LEU A 32 -1.62 5.48 -16.24
C LEU A 32 -1.26 6.12 -17.59
N SER A 33 -0.70 7.32 -17.56
CA SER A 33 -0.32 8.08 -18.76
C SER A 33 0.95 8.89 -18.54
N GLN A 34 1.69 9.17 -19.62
CA GLN A 34 2.92 9.96 -19.58
C GLN A 34 2.66 11.45 -19.77
N THR A 35 1.60 11.82 -20.49
CA THR A 35 1.24 13.22 -20.75
C THR A 35 -0.16 13.54 -20.25
N GLN A 36 -0.40 14.81 -19.95
CA GLN A 36 -1.71 15.29 -19.53
C GLN A 36 -2.78 15.10 -20.63
N GLN A 37 -2.40 15.29 -21.90
CA GLN A 37 -3.31 15.04 -23.03
C GLN A 37 -3.78 13.58 -23.07
N GLN A 38 -2.84 12.63 -22.96
CA GLN A 38 -3.16 11.20 -22.91
C GLN A 38 -4.09 10.86 -21.74
N MET A 39 -3.85 11.47 -20.58
CA MET A 39 -4.67 11.29 -19.40
C MET A 39 -6.11 11.79 -19.61
N GLN A 40 -6.29 12.95 -20.25
CA GLN A 40 -7.61 13.47 -20.59
C GLN A 40 -8.32 12.59 -21.62
N GLU A 41 -7.63 12.15 -22.66
CA GLU A 41 -8.18 11.27 -23.70
C GLU A 41 -8.63 9.92 -23.10
N LYS A 42 -7.82 9.31 -22.24
CA LYS A 42 -8.19 8.08 -21.53
C LYS A 42 -9.40 8.28 -20.62
N THR A 43 -9.43 9.39 -19.89
CA THR A 43 -10.55 9.74 -18.99
C THR A 43 -11.85 9.87 -19.79
N ASN A 44 -11.83 10.57 -20.92
CA ASN A 44 -12.98 10.72 -21.82
C ASN A 44 -13.43 9.38 -22.41
N SER A 45 -12.47 8.56 -22.86
CA SER A 45 -12.75 7.23 -23.41
C SER A 45 -13.42 6.32 -22.38
N VAL A 46 -12.93 6.33 -21.13
CA VAL A 46 -13.52 5.57 -20.03
C VAL A 46 -14.91 6.09 -19.65
N ALA A 47 -15.13 7.41 -19.62
CA ALA A 47 -16.44 8.00 -19.38
C ALA A 47 -17.46 7.58 -20.45
N ALA A 48 -17.11 7.70 -21.72
CA ALA A 48 -17.95 7.30 -22.83
C ALA A 48 -18.27 5.81 -22.80
N ALA A 49 -17.26 4.95 -22.60
CA ALA A 49 -17.44 3.50 -22.52
C ALA A 49 -18.31 3.08 -21.32
N SER A 50 -18.19 3.78 -20.20
CA SER A 50 -19.02 3.53 -19.00
C SER A 50 -20.48 3.90 -19.25
N ALA A 51 -20.73 5.06 -19.88
CA ALA A 51 -22.08 5.52 -20.20
C ALA A 51 -22.82 4.54 -21.13
N VAL A 52 -22.13 3.94 -22.10
CA VAL A 52 -22.71 2.94 -23.02
C VAL A 52 -23.29 1.72 -22.29
N ILE A 53 -22.68 1.33 -21.17
CA ILE A 53 -23.14 0.20 -20.35
C ILE A 53 -23.96 0.63 -19.13
N GLY A 54 -24.38 1.91 -19.08
CA GLY A 54 -25.19 2.45 -17.99
C GLY A 54 -24.43 2.67 -16.68
N LEU A 55 -23.10 2.74 -16.70
CA LEU A 55 -22.27 3.08 -15.55
C LEU A 55 -21.86 4.55 -15.58
N ASN A 56 -21.79 5.16 -14.40
CA ASN A 56 -21.36 6.55 -14.22
C ASN A 56 -20.06 6.60 -13.40
N ILE A 57 -19.14 7.47 -13.81
CA ILE A 57 -17.91 7.72 -13.05
C ILE A 57 -18.25 8.62 -11.85
N HIS A 58 -17.84 8.19 -10.66
CA HIS A 58 -18.03 8.98 -9.45
C HIS A 58 -16.98 10.10 -9.35
N LYS A 59 -17.28 11.26 -9.93
CA LYS A 59 -16.37 12.42 -10.05
C LYS A 59 -15.69 12.81 -8.74
N GLU A 60 -16.42 12.86 -7.63
CA GLU A 60 -15.84 13.21 -6.33
C GLU A 60 -14.84 12.17 -5.77
N LYS A 61 -14.93 10.91 -6.19
CA LYS A 61 -13.99 9.85 -5.78
C LYS A 61 -12.83 9.70 -6.76
N SER A 62 -13.04 10.06 -8.02
CA SER A 62 -12.00 10.13 -9.04
C SER A 62 -11.06 11.28 -8.75
N LYS A 63 -9.77 10.98 -8.64
CA LYS A 63 -8.72 11.95 -8.34
C LYS A 63 -7.61 11.84 -9.37
N VAL A 64 -6.87 12.93 -9.54
CA VAL A 64 -5.66 12.91 -10.37
C VAL A 64 -4.45 13.05 -9.46
N LEU A 65 -3.54 12.08 -9.56
CA LEU A 65 -2.24 12.11 -8.93
C LEU A 65 -1.17 12.31 -10.00
N ARG A 66 -0.31 13.31 -9.82
CA ARG A 66 0.79 13.64 -10.74
C ARG A 66 2.12 13.34 -10.10
N TYR A 67 3.05 12.80 -10.90
CA TYR A 67 4.40 12.46 -10.47
C TYR A 67 5.41 13.23 -11.31
N ASN A 68 6.37 13.90 -10.67
CA ASN A 68 7.48 14.61 -11.32
C ASN A 68 7.09 15.56 -12.47
N THR A 69 5.97 16.27 -12.36
CA THR A 69 5.52 17.22 -13.40
C THR A 69 5.09 18.55 -12.80
N ALA A 70 5.41 19.63 -13.51
CA ALA A 70 4.92 20.98 -13.20
C ALA A 70 3.59 21.31 -13.91
N CYS A 71 3.08 20.41 -14.75
CA CYS A 71 1.82 20.60 -15.46
C CYS A 71 0.63 20.52 -14.50
N THR A 72 -0.12 21.60 -14.39
CA THR A 72 -1.32 21.72 -13.54
C THR A 72 -2.59 21.89 -14.35
N ASN A 73 -2.56 21.51 -15.64
CA ASN A 73 -3.77 21.60 -16.46
C ASN A 73 -4.82 20.63 -15.88
N PRO A 74 -6.08 21.07 -15.75
CA PRO A 74 -7.14 20.26 -15.18
C PRO A 74 -7.41 19.05 -16.07
N ILE A 75 -7.86 17.97 -15.43
CA ILE A 75 -8.51 16.85 -16.12
C ILE A 75 -9.99 16.95 -15.80
N THR A 76 -10.83 16.85 -16.83
CA THR A 76 -12.27 17.06 -16.68
C THR A 76 -13.09 15.82 -17.04
N ILE A 77 -14.25 15.66 -16.40
CA ILE A 77 -15.29 14.69 -16.79
C ILE A 77 -16.61 15.46 -16.89
N ASP A 78 -17.22 15.46 -18.08
CA ASP A 78 -18.43 16.23 -18.40
C ASP A 78 -18.31 17.73 -18.07
N GLY A 79 -17.12 18.30 -18.23
CA GLY A 79 -16.84 19.71 -17.94
C GLY A 79 -16.60 20.03 -16.45
N GLU A 80 -16.62 19.04 -15.57
CA GLU A 80 -16.23 19.20 -14.17
C GLU A 80 -14.77 18.79 -13.96
N ASP A 81 -14.00 19.64 -13.27
CA ASP A 81 -12.60 19.39 -12.93
C ASP A 81 -12.49 18.27 -11.87
N LEU A 82 -11.61 17.30 -12.12
CA LEU A 82 -11.19 16.33 -11.12
C LEU A 82 -10.20 16.96 -10.14
N GLU A 83 -10.31 16.60 -8.86
CA GLU A 83 -9.41 17.10 -7.83
C GLU A 83 -7.99 16.54 -8.02
N ASP A 84 -7.02 17.45 -8.08
CA ASP A 84 -5.59 17.15 -8.04
C ASP A 84 -5.13 16.91 -6.61
N VAL A 85 -4.67 15.69 -6.32
CA VAL A 85 -4.24 15.28 -4.99
C VAL A 85 -2.75 14.98 -4.96
N LYS A 86 -2.11 15.26 -3.82
CA LYS A 86 -0.71 14.86 -3.53
C LYS A 86 -0.60 13.43 -3.02
N THR A 87 -1.67 12.94 -2.41
CA THR A 87 -1.73 11.58 -1.88
C THR A 87 -3.05 10.94 -2.26
N PHE A 88 -3.02 9.67 -2.68
CA PHE A 88 -4.21 8.90 -3.01
C PHE A 88 -4.16 7.53 -2.32
N THR A 89 -5.31 7.03 -1.86
CA THR A 89 -5.38 5.69 -1.27
C THR A 89 -5.91 4.71 -2.31
N TYR A 90 -5.06 3.78 -2.76
CA TYR A 90 -5.44 2.71 -3.68
C TYR A 90 -5.25 1.35 -2.99
N LEU A 91 -6.33 0.55 -2.94
CA LEU A 91 -6.36 -0.77 -2.30
C LEU A 91 -5.78 -0.78 -0.87
N GLY A 92 -6.04 0.29 -0.13
CA GLY A 92 -5.59 0.48 1.25
C GLY A 92 -4.13 0.87 1.43
N SER A 93 -3.40 1.16 0.34
CA SER A 93 -2.06 1.76 0.39
C SER A 93 -2.11 3.22 -0.01
N ILE A 94 -1.46 4.07 0.77
CA ILE A 94 -1.30 5.48 0.42
C ILE A 94 -0.15 5.60 -0.57
N ILE A 95 -0.46 6.13 -1.76
CA ILE A 95 0.48 6.51 -2.80
C ILE A 95 0.67 8.02 -2.69
N ASP A 96 1.93 8.45 -2.60
CA ASP A 96 2.33 9.84 -2.47
C ASP A 96 3.00 10.33 -3.76
N GLU A 97 2.96 11.64 -4.02
CA GLU A 97 3.57 12.30 -5.18
C GLU A 97 5.09 12.08 -5.30
N HIS A 98 5.77 11.68 -4.22
CA HIS A 98 7.19 11.32 -4.21
C HIS A 98 7.44 9.81 -4.05
N GLY A 99 6.38 8.99 -4.02
CA GLY A 99 6.47 7.54 -3.82
C GLY A 99 6.98 7.14 -2.42
N GLU A 100 6.91 8.06 -1.45
CA GLU A 100 7.40 7.80 -0.10
C GLU A 100 6.44 6.94 0.72
N SER A 101 6.99 6.03 1.52
CA SER A 101 6.20 5.12 2.35
C SER A 101 5.85 5.68 3.73
N ASP A 102 6.34 6.86 4.13
CA ASP A 102 6.16 7.38 5.50
C ASP A 102 4.69 7.67 5.82
N ALA A 103 3.96 8.32 4.90
CA ALA A 103 2.54 8.59 5.06
C ALA A 103 1.72 7.31 5.23
N ASN A 104 1.98 6.30 4.38
CA ASN A 104 1.34 4.98 4.45
C ASN A 104 1.63 4.29 5.80
N VAL A 105 2.89 4.27 6.25
CA VAL A 105 3.28 3.68 7.54
C VAL A 105 2.62 4.40 8.71
N LYS A 106 2.59 5.74 8.68
CA LYS A 106 1.97 6.57 9.72
C LYS A 106 0.47 6.30 9.83
N ALA A 107 -0.25 6.27 8.70
CA ALA A 107 -1.67 5.96 8.68
C ALA A 107 -1.96 4.55 9.22
N ARG A 108 -1.13 3.55 8.86
CA ARG A 108 -1.25 2.19 9.37
C ARG A 108 -0.99 2.10 10.87
N ILE A 109 0.04 2.76 11.38
CA ILE A 109 0.29 2.82 12.82
C ILE A 109 -0.92 3.42 13.55
N SER A 110 -1.51 4.50 13.04
CA SER A 110 -2.73 5.09 13.63
C SER A 110 -3.91 4.11 13.63
N LYS A 111 -4.17 3.43 12.52
CA LYS A 111 -5.23 2.41 12.41
C LYS A 111 -5.02 1.25 13.39
N VAL A 112 -3.80 0.75 13.46
CA VAL A 112 -3.44 -0.37 14.34
C VAL A 112 -3.45 0.03 15.81
N ARG A 113 -3.09 1.28 16.15
CA ARG A 113 -3.27 1.83 17.50
C ARG A 113 -4.73 1.78 17.93
N ALA A 114 -5.65 2.22 17.09
CA ALA A 114 -7.08 2.17 17.39
C ALA A 114 -7.56 0.73 17.62
N ALA A 115 -7.21 -0.20 16.73
CA ALA A 115 -7.53 -1.61 16.87
C ALA A 115 -6.93 -2.23 18.15
N TYR A 116 -5.67 -1.92 18.46
CA TYR A 116 -5.01 -2.38 19.68
C TYR A 116 -5.73 -1.88 20.93
N LEU A 117 -6.18 -0.63 20.96
CA LEU A 117 -6.90 -0.06 22.09
C LEU A 117 -8.27 -0.71 22.31
N GLN A 118 -8.97 -1.11 21.24
CA GLN A 118 -10.23 -1.85 21.35
C GLN A 118 -10.03 -3.21 22.05
N LEU A 119 -8.85 -3.82 21.90
CA LEU A 119 -8.49 -5.09 22.54
C LEU A 119 -7.92 -4.92 23.97
N ARG A 120 -8.08 -3.74 24.60
CA ARG A 120 -7.55 -3.44 25.95
C ARG A 120 -7.88 -4.50 27.01
N ASN A 121 -9.09 -5.05 26.96
CA ASN A 121 -9.54 -6.04 27.93
C ASN A 121 -8.74 -7.34 27.82
N ILE A 122 -8.35 -7.73 26.60
CA ILE A 122 -7.50 -8.90 26.33
C ILE A 122 -6.11 -8.68 26.93
N TRP A 123 -5.52 -7.50 26.69
CA TRP A 123 -4.18 -7.17 27.17
C TRP A 123 -4.11 -7.16 28.70
N ASN A 124 -5.16 -6.65 29.35
CA ASN A 124 -5.26 -6.55 30.80
C ASN A 124 -5.75 -7.83 31.50
N SER A 125 -6.31 -8.79 30.78
CA SER A 125 -6.85 -10.01 31.37
C SER A 125 -5.75 -10.86 32.01
N LYS A 126 -5.93 -11.23 33.29
CA LYS A 126 -5.05 -12.18 33.99
C LYS A 126 -5.35 -13.64 33.65
N GLN A 127 -6.52 -13.91 33.08
CA GLN A 127 -6.96 -15.27 32.72
C GLN A 127 -6.27 -15.78 31.46
N LEU A 128 -5.88 -14.86 30.56
CA LEU A 128 -5.21 -15.22 29.32
C LEU A 128 -3.70 -15.33 29.53
N SER A 129 -3.13 -16.45 29.09
CA SER A 129 -1.68 -16.61 29.08
C SER A 129 -0.99 -15.62 28.15
N THR A 130 0.24 -15.26 28.47
CA THR A 130 1.08 -14.39 27.63
C THR A 130 1.17 -14.91 26.20
N ASN A 131 1.36 -16.21 26.01
CA ASN A 131 1.44 -16.82 24.68
C ASN A 131 0.15 -16.61 23.87
N THR A 132 -1.01 -16.71 24.50
CA THR A 132 -2.30 -16.47 23.84
C THR A 132 -2.43 -15.00 23.42
N LYS A 133 -2.05 -14.06 24.29
CA LYS A 133 -2.06 -12.62 23.97
C LYS A 133 -1.11 -12.28 22.83
N VAL A 134 0.11 -12.84 22.84
CA VAL A 134 1.09 -12.66 21.75
C VAL A 134 0.55 -13.22 20.43
N ARG A 135 -0.14 -14.36 20.44
CA ARG A 135 -0.82 -14.90 19.25
C ARG A 135 -1.89 -13.94 18.73
N ILE A 136 -2.75 -13.41 19.59
CA ILE A 136 -3.79 -12.44 19.22
C ILE A 136 -3.15 -11.16 18.66
N PHE A 137 -2.07 -10.67 19.26
CA PHE A 137 -1.29 -9.54 18.75
C PHE A 137 -0.75 -9.83 17.34
N ASN A 138 -0.10 -10.98 17.13
CA ASN A 138 0.43 -11.36 15.83
C ASN A 138 -0.67 -11.40 14.76
N THR A 139 -1.84 -11.96 15.06
CA THR A 139 -2.91 -12.16 14.08
C THR A 139 -3.71 -10.90 13.75
N ASN A 140 -3.90 -9.99 14.71
CA ASN A 140 -4.80 -8.83 14.55
C ASN A 140 -4.08 -7.49 14.44
N VAL A 141 -2.88 -7.38 15.04
CA VAL A 141 -2.15 -6.11 15.14
C VAL A 141 -0.99 -6.12 14.15
N LYS A 142 -0.18 -7.18 14.20
CA LYS A 142 1.03 -7.29 13.38
C LYS A 142 0.74 -7.48 11.90
N THR A 143 -0.24 -8.32 11.55
CA THR A 143 -0.70 -8.52 10.17
C THR A 143 -1.17 -7.23 9.51
N VAL A 144 -1.98 -6.42 10.21
CA VAL A 144 -2.49 -5.15 9.70
C VAL A 144 -1.36 -4.12 9.55
N LEU A 145 -0.43 -4.10 10.51
CA LEU A 145 0.74 -3.23 10.47
C LEU A 145 1.66 -3.57 9.31
N LEU A 146 1.88 -4.84 9.02
CA LEU A 146 2.81 -5.32 7.98
C LEU A 146 2.14 -5.54 6.61
N TYR A 147 0.85 -5.28 6.48
CA TYR A 147 0.15 -5.47 5.22
C TYR A 147 0.74 -4.58 4.12
N GLY A 148 1.18 -5.22 3.03
CA GLY A 148 1.83 -4.55 1.90
C GLY A 148 3.26 -4.10 2.17
N ALA A 149 3.89 -4.49 3.29
CA ALA A 149 5.24 -4.06 3.63
C ALA A 149 6.31 -4.55 2.64
N GLU A 150 6.01 -5.60 1.88
CA GLU A 150 6.85 -6.11 0.80
C GLU A 150 7.14 -5.04 -0.27
N THR A 151 6.21 -4.12 -0.54
CA THR A 151 6.35 -3.10 -1.59
C THR A 151 6.90 -1.76 -1.09
N TRP A 152 7.10 -1.59 0.23
CA TRP A 152 7.50 -0.29 0.78
C TRP A 152 8.96 0.06 0.50
N ARG A 153 9.26 1.35 0.38
CA ARG A 153 10.62 1.84 0.50
C ARG A 153 11.02 1.84 1.96
N THR A 154 11.75 0.82 2.39
CA THR A 154 12.16 0.68 3.79
C THR A 154 13.35 1.56 4.12
N THR A 155 13.13 2.62 4.89
CA THR A 155 14.19 3.42 5.48
C THR A 155 14.44 2.99 6.92
N LYS A 156 15.64 3.29 7.44
CA LYS A 156 15.97 3.05 8.86
C LYS A 156 14.96 3.73 9.80
N ALA A 157 14.53 4.95 9.46
CA ALA A 157 13.53 5.68 10.23
C ALA A 157 12.17 4.97 10.26
N ILE A 158 11.70 4.44 9.13
CA ILE A 158 10.44 3.67 9.05
C ILE A 158 10.53 2.40 9.89
N ILE A 159 11.60 1.63 9.76
CA ILE A 159 11.82 0.41 10.57
C ILE A 159 11.79 0.76 12.06
N GLN A 160 12.52 1.80 12.46
CA GLN A 160 12.59 2.23 13.86
C GLN A 160 11.21 2.64 14.38
N LYS A 161 10.43 3.44 13.63
CA LYS A 161 9.06 3.82 14.00
C LYS A 161 8.17 2.59 14.24
N MET A 162 8.23 1.60 13.35
CA MET A 162 7.45 0.36 13.47
C MET A 162 7.91 -0.48 14.66
N GLN A 163 9.23 -0.66 14.82
CA GLN A 163 9.81 -1.45 15.90
C GLN A 163 9.47 -0.85 17.27
N MET A 164 9.56 0.47 17.42
CA MET A 164 9.16 1.16 18.66
C MET A 164 7.69 0.91 18.99
N PHE A 165 6.81 0.96 17.99
CA PHE A 165 5.39 0.67 18.18
C PHE A 165 5.14 -0.79 18.59
N ILE A 166 5.76 -1.75 17.90
CA ILE A 166 5.67 -3.18 18.22
C ILE A 166 6.18 -3.44 19.64
N ASN A 167 7.37 -2.94 19.98
CA ASN A 167 7.96 -3.15 21.31
C ASN A 167 7.09 -2.55 22.42
N SER A 168 6.53 -1.35 22.20
CA SER A 168 5.59 -0.74 23.16
C SER A 168 4.35 -1.61 23.41
N CYS A 169 3.79 -2.22 22.35
CA CYS A 169 2.66 -3.13 22.47
C CYS A 169 3.04 -4.43 23.21
N LEU A 170 4.21 -5.00 22.91
CA LEU A 170 4.69 -6.23 23.53
C LEU A 170 5.02 -6.03 25.02
N CYS A 171 5.64 -4.91 25.40
CA CYS A 171 5.87 -4.59 26.81
C CYS A 171 4.56 -4.57 27.62
N LYS A 172 3.50 -3.98 27.05
CA LYS A 172 2.16 -3.97 27.66
C LYS A 172 1.54 -5.37 27.75
N VAL A 173 1.73 -6.21 26.73
CA VAL A 173 1.29 -7.61 26.72
C VAL A 173 1.98 -8.41 27.84
N LEU A 174 3.27 -8.17 28.06
CA LEU A 174 4.06 -8.74 29.16
C LEU A 174 3.78 -8.09 30.53
N GLN A 175 2.89 -7.11 30.61
CA GLN A 175 2.57 -6.34 31.83
C GLN A 175 3.80 -5.64 32.44
N ILE A 176 4.79 -5.28 31.63
CA ILE A 176 5.94 -4.50 32.07
C ILE A 176 5.50 -3.06 32.24
N ARG A 177 5.62 -2.55 33.46
CA ARG A 177 5.22 -1.20 33.85
C ARG A 177 6.46 -0.46 34.33
N TRP A 178 6.46 0.86 34.16
CA TRP A 178 7.46 1.69 34.80
C TRP A 178 7.42 1.45 36.33
N PRO A 179 8.58 1.33 37.03
CA PRO A 179 9.95 1.62 36.58
C PRO A 179 10.71 0.44 35.94
N ASP A 180 10.09 -0.73 35.79
CA ASP A 180 10.74 -1.91 35.26
C ASP A 180 11.17 -1.70 33.80
N THR A 181 12.45 -1.95 33.53
CA THR A 181 13.04 -1.83 32.20
C THR A 181 13.63 -3.16 31.77
N ILE A 182 13.39 -3.55 30.52
CA ILE A 182 14.00 -4.73 29.91
C ILE A 182 14.69 -4.37 28.60
N SER A 183 15.69 -5.15 28.21
CA SER A 183 16.32 -4.99 26.90
C SER A 183 15.40 -5.48 25.78
N ASN A 184 15.59 -4.94 24.58
CA ASN A 184 14.84 -5.38 23.39
C ASN A 184 15.06 -6.87 23.11
N ASN A 185 16.26 -7.39 23.32
CA ASN A 185 16.57 -8.81 23.09
C ASN A 185 15.76 -9.71 24.03
N VAL A 186 15.69 -9.38 25.32
CA VAL A 186 14.88 -10.15 26.30
C VAL A 186 13.39 -10.04 25.98
N LEU A 187 12.91 -8.88 25.52
CA LEU A 187 11.53 -8.72 25.07
C LEU A 187 11.19 -9.67 23.93
N TRP A 188 12.06 -9.73 22.92
CA TRP A 188 11.87 -10.55 21.72
C TRP A 188 11.97 -12.04 22.04
N GLU A 189 12.90 -12.45 22.91
CA GLU A 189 13.03 -13.83 23.38
C GLU A 189 11.77 -14.30 24.12
N ARG A 190 11.30 -13.52 25.10
CA ARG A 190 10.09 -13.85 25.90
C ARG A 190 8.81 -13.93 25.06
N THR A 191 8.77 -13.23 23.93
CA THR A 191 7.59 -13.17 23.05
C THR A 191 7.74 -14.02 21.79
N ASN A 192 8.88 -14.68 21.60
CA ASN A 192 9.26 -15.40 20.39
C ASN A 192 9.05 -14.54 19.13
N GLN A 193 9.52 -13.30 19.18
CA GLN A 193 9.41 -12.33 18.09
C GLN A 193 10.77 -12.07 17.47
N ILE A 194 10.76 -11.65 16.21
CA ILE A 194 11.96 -11.20 15.50
C ILE A 194 11.84 -9.70 15.16
N PRO A 195 12.97 -9.02 14.90
CA PRO A 195 12.96 -7.61 14.52
C PRO A 195 12.12 -7.36 13.27
N ALA A 196 11.43 -6.22 13.23
CA ALA A 196 10.52 -5.83 12.14
C ALA A 196 11.23 -5.80 10.78
N GLU A 197 12.49 -5.36 10.74
CA GLU A 197 13.30 -5.40 9.52
C GLU A 197 13.46 -6.81 8.95
N GLU A 198 13.71 -7.79 9.83
CA GLU A 198 13.87 -9.18 9.41
C GLU A 198 12.56 -9.77 8.89
N GLU A 199 11.43 -9.40 9.49
CA GLU A 199 10.11 -9.82 9.01
C GLU A 199 9.78 -9.26 7.65
N ILE A 200 9.97 -7.95 7.46
CA ILE A 200 9.74 -7.29 6.18
C ILE A 200 10.64 -7.92 5.11
N ARG A 201 11.91 -8.20 5.44
CA ARG A 201 12.84 -8.89 4.55
C ARG A 201 12.35 -10.31 4.20
N LYS A 202 11.88 -11.08 5.17
CA LYS A 202 11.28 -12.42 4.93
C LYS A 202 10.05 -12.35 4.04
N MET A 203 9.17 -11.37 4.25
CA MET A 203 7.98 -11.14 3.42
C MET A 203 8.37 -10.81 1.98
N ARG A 204 9.34 -9.91 1.78
CA ARG A 204 9.88 -9.59 0.45
C ARG A 204 10.43 -10.80 -0.28
N TRP A 205 11.27 -11.59 0.36
CA TRP A 205 11.85 -12.78 -0.27
C TRP A 205 10.78 -13.81 -0.64
N LYS A 206 9.77 -14.01 0.22
CA LYS A 206 8.64 -14.89 -0.09
C LYS A 206 7.85 -14.37 -1.30
N TRP A 207 7.59 -13.06 -1.36
CA TRP A 207 6.88 -12.42 -2.47
C TRP A 207 7.67 -12.52 -3.78
N ILE A 208 8.95 -12.15 -3.78
CA ILE A 208 9.84 -12.29 -4.93
C ILE A 208 9.88 -13.75 -5.41
N GLY A 209 10.07 -14.70 -4.50
CA GLY A 209 10.09 -16.12 -4.85
C GLY A 209 8.77 -16.61 -5.44
N HIS A 210 7.62 -16.15 -4.93
CA HIS A 210 6.31 -16.44 -5.52
C HIS A 210 6.19 -15.89 -6.93
N THR A 211 6.60 -14.64 -7.14
CA THR A 211 6.54 -13.98 -8.45
C THR A 211 7.47 -14.64 -9.47
N LEU A 212 8.69 -15.03 -9.09
CA LEU A 212 9.64 -15.70 -9.98
C LEU A 212 9.19 -17.10 -10.43
N ARG A 213 8.33 -17.79 -9.67
CA ARG A 213 7.75 -19.09 -10.07
C ARG A 213 6.65 -18.95 -11.13
N LYS A 214 6.12 -17.75 -11.38
CA LYS A 214 5.12 -17.54 -12.44
C LYS A 214 5.76 -17.66 -13.82
N ALA A 215 4.95 -17.90 -14.85
CA ALA A 215 5.44 -18.02 -16.22
C ALA A 215 6.20 -16.75 -16.68
N PRO A 216 7.19 -16.86 -17.58
CA PRO A 216 8.01 -15.71 -18.03
C PRO A 216 7.20 -14.58 -18.68
N ASN A 217 6.07 -14.90 -19.30
CA ASN A 217 5.15 -13.94 -19.91
C ASN A 217 4.17 -13.30 -18.92
N CYS A 218 4.21 -13.68 -17.64
CA CYS A 218 3.33 -13.10 -16.64
C CYS A 218 3.74 -11.65 -16.32
N VAL A 219 2.80 -10.71 -16.44
CA VAL A 219 3.02 -9.28 -16.19
C VAL A 219 3.70 -9.05 -14.84
N THR A 220 3.22 -9.67 -13.76
CA THR A 220 3.82 -9.49 -12.42
C THR A 220 5.29 -9.93 -12.36
N ARG A 221 5.70 -10.92 -13.17
CA ARG A 221 7.10 -11.37 -13.23
C ARG A 221 7.96 -10.43 -14.06
N GLN A 222 7.43 -9.93 -15.18
CA GLN A 222 8.10 -8.93 -16.01
C GLN A 222 8.31 -7.61 -15.26
N ALA A 223 7.35 -7.24 -14.40
CA ALA A 223 7.39 -6.05 -13.54
C ALA A 223 8.66 -5.98 -12.68
N LEU A 224 9.18 -7.13 -12.21
CA LEU A 224 10.36 -7.17 -11.34
C LEU A 224 11.64 -6.68 -12.04
N THR A 225 11.72 -6.87 -13.35
CA THR A 225 12.88 -6.49 -14.18
C THR A 225 12.59 -5.25 -15.02
N TRP A 226 11.43 -4.65 -14.84
CA TRP A 226 11.02 -3.49 -15.61
C TRP A 226 11.72 -2.24 -15.08
N ASN A 227 12.46 -1.59 -15.96
CA ASN A 227 12.99 -0.25 -15.73
C ASN A 227 12.18 0.69 -16.62
N SER A 228 11.36 1.55 -16.01
CA SER A 228 10.69 2.62 -16.75
C SER A 228 11.75 3.52 -17.36
N GLN A 229 11.67 3.78 -18.66
CA GLN A 229 12.45 4.86 -19.28
C GLN A 229 11.82 6.18 -18.83
N GLY A 230 12.47 6.88 -17.90
CA GLY A 230 11.99 8.14 -17.32
C GLY A 230 12.57 8.40 -15.94
#